data_AF-A0A256H2B4-F1
#
_entry.id   AF-A0A256H2B4-F1
#
_cell.length_a   1.000
_cell.length_b   1.000
_cell.length_c   1.000
_cell.angle_alpha   90.00
_cell.angle_beta   90.00
_cell.angle_gamma   90.00
#
_symmetry.space_group_name_H-M   'P 1'
#
loop_
_entity.id
_entity.type
_entity.pdbx_description
1 polymer ?
#
loop_
_entity_poly.entity_id
_entity_poly.type
_entity_poly.pdbx_seq_one_letter_code
_entity_poly.pdbx_strand_id
1 'polypeptide(L)'
;MAGPDPAELRRVVDAFPAAADGDVSGRIDDLLDGTYGRLRRDWYPELERLTETFADGDVLREDVLEHVEAVPSFRLSDGAAPLPEKRRALAAADEAADEVAEIAGWYATLRSMLDDDPDDLTRFERLLHGFGYVLAHGLFLGASSPKRVVRRLRLAYRSVGVSIDGTDSEAGAERTEFTCPYRGVGARIYGEKWVCHEKLDRVDDGYVTYLGERGIDYQRPRDCDGSERCYSTVARDGPELWWPKTAPAAVRARW
;
A
#
# COMPACT_ATOMS: atom_id res chain seq x y z
N MET A 1 -12.97 -12.17 10.80
CA MET A 1 -11.78 -11.60 10.12
C MET A 1 -12.15 -10.17 9.84
N ALA A 2 -11.32 -9.21 10.25
CA ALA A 2 -11.48 -7.84 9.79
C ALA A 2 -11.01 -7.80 8.32
N GLY A 3 -11.83 -7.25 7.42
CA GLY A 3 -11.58 -7.27 5.98
C GLY A 3 -12.88 -7.35 5.18
N PRO A 4 -12.85 -6.97 3.90
CA PRO A 4 -14.04 -6.94 3.09
C PRO A 4 -14.64 -8.33 2.92
N ASP A 5 -15.96 -8.38 2.73
CA ASP A 5 -16.65 -9.61 2.33
C ASP A 5 -16.00 -10.16 1.04
N PRO A 6 -15.56 -11.44 0.99
CA PRO A 6 -14.85 -11.96 -0.17
C PRO A 6 -15.64 -11.87 -1.47
N ALA A 7 -16.97 -12.01 -1.41
CA ALA A 7 -17.82 -11.87 -2.59
C ALA A 7 -17.92 -10.41 -3.04
N GLU A 8 -17.88 -9.45 -2.12
CA GLU A 8 -17.80 -8.03 -2.44
C GLU A 8 -16.46 -7.62 -3.05
N LEU A 9 -15.35 -8.09 -2.48
CA LEU A 9 -14.02 -7.88 -3.03
C LEU A 9 -13.93 -8.42 -4.45
N ARG A 10 -14.42 -9.65 -4.70
CA ARG A 10 -14.45 -10.23 -6.04
C ARG A 10 -15.26 -9.39 -7.02
N ARG A 11 -16.43 -8.89 -6.62
CA ARG A 11 -17.24 -8.01 -7.49
C ARG A 11 -16.49 -6.74 -7.90
N VAL A 12 -15.70 -6.15 -6.99
CA VAL A 12 -14.89 -4.97 -7.31
C VAL A 12 -13.75 -5.34 -8.24
N VAL A 13 -13.04 -6.45 -7.99
CA VAL A 13 -11.95 -6.92 -8.85
C VAL A 13 -12.45 -7.23 -10.26
N ASP A 14 -13.56 -7.97 -10.40
CA ASP A 14 -14.18 -8.32 -11.68
C ASP A 14 -14.68 -7.09 -12.47
N ALA A 15 -14.86 -5.94 -11.81
CA ALA A 15 -15.26 -4.68 -12.42
C ALA A 15 -14.07 -3.87 -12.99
N PHE A 16 -12.90 -4.49 -13.13
CA PHE A 16 -11.74 -3.86 -13.75
C PHE A 16 -12.05 -3.38 -15.19
N PRO A 17 -11.69 -2.13 -15.56
CA PRO A 17 -12.06 -1.57 -16.85
C PRO A 17 -11.61 -2.41 -18.06
N ALA A 18 -12.54 -2.54 -19.01
CA ALA A 18 -12.31 -3.26 -20.25
C ALA A 18 -11.24 -2.57 -21.12
N ALA A 19 -10.58 -3.34 -21.97
CA ALA A 19 -9.51 -2.84 -22.82
C ALA A 19 -10.03 -1.84 -23.85
N ALA A 20 -9.29 -0.75 -24.07
CA ALA A 20 -9.34 -0.09 -25.37
C ALA A 20 -8.84 -1.01 -26.48
N ASP A 21 -9.19 -0.68 -27.72
CA ASP A 21 -8.71 -1.39 -28.92
C ASP A 21 -7.18 -1.49 -28.96
N GLY A 22 -6.64 -2.54 -29.59
CA GLY A 22 -5.21 -2.87 -29.55
C GLY A 22 -4.27 -1.72 -29.96
N ASP A 23 -4.63 -0.94 -30.97
CA ASP A 23 -3.86 0.23 -31.42
C ASP A 23 -3.89 1.38 -30.39
N VAL A 24 -5.04 1.59 -29.75
CA VAL A 24 -5.21 2.61 -28.69
C VAL A 24 -4.47 2.18 -27.43
N SER A 25 -4.59 0.91 -27.05
CA SER A 25 -3.83 0.30 -25.94
C SER A 25 -2.32 0.47 -26.12
N GLY A 26 -1.79 0.23 -27.32
CA GLY A 26 -0.37 0.42 -27.60
C GLY A 26 0.07 1.88 -27.44
N ARG A 27 -0.75 2.83 -27.92
CA ARG A 27 -0.50 4.26 -27.77
C ARG A 27 -0.53 4.70 -26.30
N ILE A 28 -1.48 4.21 -25.50
CA ILE A 28 -1.55 4.50 -24.06
C ILE A 28 -0.31 3.97 -23.37
N ASP A 29 0.13 2.77 -23.73
CA ASP A 29 1.32 2.16 -23.14
C ASP A 29 2.59 2.95 -23.45
N ASP A 30 2.75 3.43 -24.69
CA ASP A 30 3.85 4.31 -25.09
C ASP A 30 3.84 5.63 -24.29
N LEU A 31 2.66 6.22 -24.05
CA LEU A 31 2.51 7.46 -23.27
C LEU A 31 2.79 7.26 -21.78
N LEU A 32 2.52 6.06 -21.26
CA LEU A 32 2.64 5.72 -19.84
C LEU A 32 3.86 4.83 -19.53
N ASP A 33 4.89 4.84 -20.38
CA ASP A 33 6.14 4.08 -20.22
C ASP A 33 5.93 2.58 -19.93
N GLY A 34 5.03 1.92 -20.65
CA GLY A 34 4.75 0.50 -20.46
C GLY A 34 3.90 0.18 -19.23
N THR A 35 3.48 1.19 -18.45
CA THR A 35 2.80 0.98 -17.16
C THR A 35 1.42 0.40 -17.36
N TYR A 36 0.68 0.86 -18.37
CA TYR A 36 -0.65 0.37 -18.69
C TYR A 36 -0.63 -1.12 -19.06
N GLY A 37 0.30 -1.53 -19.92
CA GLY A 37 0.47 -2.89 -20.37
C GLY A 37 0.94 -3.83 -19.25
N ARG A 38 1.83 -3.38 -18.35
CA ARG A 38 2.23 -4.17 -17.16
C ARG A 38 1.07 -4.38 -16.20
N LEU A 39 0.27 -3.32 -15.96
CA LEU A 39 -0.89 -3.38 -15.10
C LEU A 39 -1.87 -4.48 -15.58
N ARG A 40 -2.13 -4.55 -16.88
CA ARG A 40 -3.15 -5.45 -17.44
C ARG A 40 -2.65 -6.86 -17.73
N ARG A 41 -1.39 -7.03 -18.12
CA ARG A 41 -0.84 -8.35 -18.48
C ARG A 41 -0.29 -9.12 -17.30
N ASP A 42 0.27 -8.40 -16.32
CA ASP A 42 1.06 -9.03 -15.26
C ASP A 42 0.37 -8.85 -13.90
N TRP A 43 0.01 -7.61 -13.54
CA TRP A 43 -0.47 -7.29 -12.19
C TRP A 43 -1.93 -7.66 -11.95
N TYR A 44 -2.84 -7.34 -12.88
CA TYR A 44 -4.28 -7.60 -12.71
C TYR A 44 -4.62 -9.10 -12.66
N PRO A 45 -4.07 -9.97 -13.53
CA PRO A 45 -4.32 -11.41 -13.43
C PRO A 45 -3.87 -12.02 -12.10
N GLU A 46 -2.79 -11.50 -11.51
CA GLU A 46 -2.33 -11.93 -10.20
C GLU A 46 -3.26 -11.46 -9.07
N LEU A 47 -3.86 -10.27 -9.20
CA LEU A 47 -4.89 -9.80 -8.28
C LEU A 47 -6.14 -10.69 -8.30
N GLU A 48 -6.58 -11.12 -9.48
CA GLU A 48 -7.69 -12.08 -9.63
C GLU A 48 -7.37 -13.39 -8.89
N ARG A 49 -6.17 -13.94 -9.10
CA ARG A 49 -5.71 -15.17 -8.42
C ARG A 49 -5.64 -15.03 -6.90
N LEU A 50 -5.09 -13.92 -6.40
CA LEU A 50 -5.00 -13.65 -4.97
C LEU A 50 -6.38 -13.48 -4.33
N THR A 51 -7.32 -12.85 -5.05
CA THR A 51 -8.70 -12.67 -4.58
C THR A 51 -9.44 -14.00 -4.45
N GLU A 52 -9.18 -14.95 -5.37
CA GLU A 52 -9.68 -16.33 -5.26
C GLU A 52 -9.12 -17.04 -4.04
N THR A 53 -7.80 -16.98 -3.88
CA THR A 53 -7.10 -17.62 -2.77
C THR A 53 -7.54 -17.02 -1.41
N PHE A 54 -7.85 -15.72 -1.38
CA PHE A 54 -8.42 -15.05 -0.21
C PHE A 54 -9.83 -15.54 0.12
N ALA A 55 -10.67 -15.74 -0.90
CA ALA A 55 -12.03 -16.26 -0.72
C ALA A 55 -12.02 -17.71 -0.18
N ASP A 56 -11.01 -18.50 -0.55
CA ASP A 56 -10.80 -19.85 -0.02
C ASP A 56 -10.20 -19.85 1.41
N GLY A 57 -9.74 -18.69 1.90
CA GLY A 57 -9.13 -18.54 3.22
C GLY A 57 -7.66 -18.95 3.31
N ASP A 58 -7.02 -19.13 2.15
CA ASP A 58 -5.63 -19.60 2.04
C ASP A 58 -4.60 -18.47 2.14
N VAL A 59 -5.01 -17.22 1.88
CA VAL A 59 -4.22 -16.00 2.12
C VAL A 59 -5.00 -15.00 2.96
N LEU A 60 -4.28 -14.09 3.60
CA LEU A 60 -4.85 -13.04 4.42
C LEU A 60 -5.23 -11.82 3.56
N ARG A 61 -6.08 -10.95 4.10
CA ARG A 61 -6.43 -9.67 3.48
C ARG A 61 -5.17 -8.84 3.22
N GLU A 62 -4.21 -8.92 4.13
CA GLU A 62 -2.94 -8.19 4.08
C GLU A 62 -2.11 -8.57 2.86
N ASP A 63 -2.16 -9.84 2.42
CA ASP A 63 -1.47 -10.31 1.22
C ASP A 63 -2.10 -9.69 -0.04
N VAL A 64 -3.43 -9.56 -0.08
CA VAL A 64 -4.15 -8.88 -1.17
C VAL A 64 -3.82 -7.38 -1.18
N LEU A 65 -3.84 -6.74 0.00
CA LEU A 65 -3.53 -5.33 0.16
C LEU A 65 -2.10 -5.00 -0.31
N GLU A 66 -1.14 -5.85 0.04
CA GLU A 66 0.24 -5.72 -0.39
C GLU A 66 0.36 -5.71 -1.92
N HIS A 67 -0.29 -6.67 -2.60
CA HIS A 67 -0.34 -6.69 -4.05
C HIS A 67 -1.00 -5.43 -4.63
N VAL A 68 -2.09 -4.95 -3.99
CA VAL A 68 -2.78 -3.71 -4.40
C VAL A 68 -1.88 -2.48 -4.30
N GLU A 69 -1.02 -2.41 -3.28
CA GLU A 69 -0.09 -1.30 -3.09
C GLU A 69 1.10 -1.32 -4.07
N ALA A 70 1.50 -2.53 -4.49
CA ALA A 70 2.54 -2.82 -5.46
C ALA A 70 2.12 -2.56 -6.92
N VAL A 71 0.96 -1.94 -7.14
CA VAL A 71 0.46 -1.60 -8.49
C VAL A 71 1.52 -0.87 -9.32
N PRO A 72 1.75 -1.31 -10.59
CA PRO A 72 2.58 -0.57 -11.53
C PRO A 72 2.11 0.88 -11.60
N SER A 73 3.04 1.81 -11.44
CA SER A 73 2.68 3.23 -11.34
C SER A 73 3.53 4.14 -12.21
N PHE A 74 2.89 5.19 -12.71
CA PHE A 74 3.49 6.20 -13.57
C PHE A 74 3.61 7.52 -12.81
N ARG A 75 4.84 7.96 -12.58
CA ARG A 75 5.19 9.09 -11.71
C ARG A 75 4.86 10.45 -12.36
N LEU A 76 4.19 11.33 -11.62
CA LEU A 76 3.73 12.67 -12.05
C LEU A 76 4.35 13.83 -11.27
N SER A 77 5.06 13.54 -10.18
CA SER A 77 5.87 14.48 -9.41
C SER A 77 7.09 13.78 -8.81
N ASP A 78 8.11 14.57 -8.48
CA ASP A 78 9.25 14.18 -7.64
C ASP A 78 9.11 14.91 -6.30
N GLY A 79 8.54 14.22 -5.31
CA GLY A 79 8.05 14.86 -4.09
C GLY A 79 7.05 15.99 -4.40
N ALA A 80 7.37 17.20 -3.94
CA ALA A 80 6.54 18.38 -4.19
C ALA A 80 6.73 19.01 -5.60
N ALA A 81 7.73 18.58 -6.37
CA ALA A 81 8.02 19.15 -7.68
C ALA A 81 7.19 18.45 -8.78
N PRO A 82 6.31 19.16 -9.51
CA PRO A 82 5.55 18.55 -10.60
C PRO A 82 6.46 18.13 -11.76
N LEU A 83 6.08 17.07 -12.48
CA LEU A 83 6.70 16.65 -13.75
C LEU A 83 5.77 17.00 -14.92
N PRO A 84 5.89 18.18 -15.55
CA PRO A 84 4.89 18.67 -16.51
C PRO A 84 4.75 17.81 -17.76
N GLU A 85 5.85 17.21 -18.22
CA GLU A 85 5.84 16.30 -19.38
C GLU A 85 5.07 15.02 -19.10
N LYS A 86 5.27 14.43 -17.91
CA LYS A 86 4.53 13.24 -17.47
C LYS A 86 3.05 13.53 -17.29
N ARG A 87 2.70 14.69 -16.72
CA ARG A 87 1.29 15.12 -16.60
C ARG A 87 0.62 15.33 -17.96
N ARG A 88 1.32 15.93 -18.93
CA ARG A 88 0.85 16.05 -20.30
C ARG A 88 0.67 14.69 -20.98
N ALA A 89 1.60 13.75 -20.75
CA ALA A 89 1.49 12.40 -21.26
C ALA A 89 0.27 11.65 -20.68
N LEU A 90 0.04 11.77 -19.37
CA LEU A 90 -1.15 11.21 -18.73
C LEU A 90 -2.45 11.82 -19.27
N ALA A 91 -2.51 13.15 -19.44
CA ALA A 91 -3.67 13.80 -20.03
C ALA A 91 -3.91 13.36 -21.48
N ALA A 92 -2.85 13.18 -22.28
CA ALA A 92 -2.97 12.67 -23.64
C ALA A 92 -3.40 11.20 -23.69
N ALA A 93 -3.06 10.41 -22.67
CA ALA A 93 -3.53 9.02 -22.54
C ALA A 93 -5.02 8.98 -22.17
N ASP A 94 -5.47 9.82 -21.22
CA ASP A 94 -6.88 9.98 -20.85
C ASP A 94 -7.73 10.49 -22.02
N GLU A 95 -7.21 11.40 -22.85
CA GLU A 95 -7.88 11.83 -24.09
C GLU A 95 -7.96 10.72 -25.15
N ALA A 96 -7.05 9.75 -25.12
CA ALA A 96 -7.07 8.62 -26.06
C ALA A 96 -8.09 7.56 -25.65
N ALA A 97 -8.31 7.35 -24.35
CA ALA A 97 -9.33 6.45 -23.82
C ALA A 97 -9.75 6.82 -22.39
N ASP A 98 -11.07 6.89 -22.16
CA ASP A 98 -11.67 7.16 -20.85
C ASP A 98 -11.24 6.14 -19.78
N GLU A 99 -10.83 4.93 -20.20
CA GLU A 99 -10.38 3.84 -19.33
C GLU A 99 -9.23 4.26 -18.38
N VAL A 100 -8.40 5.24 -18.76
CA VAL A 100 -7.27 5.71 -17.93
C VAL A 100 -7.79 6.34 -16.63
N ALA A 101 -8.81 7.19 -16.70
CA ALA A 101 -9.48 7.73 -15.53
C ALA A 101 -10.37 6.70 -14.83
N GLU A 102 -10.98 5.77 -15.57
CA GLU A 102 -11.78 4.69 -14.97
C GLU A 102 -10.92 3.76 -14.11
N ILE A 103 -9.72 3.39 -14.57
CA ILE A 103 -8.76 2.57 -13.81
C ILE A 103 -8.35 3.28 -12.51
N ALA A 104 -8.12 4.60 -12.55
CA ALA A 104 -7.83 5.37 -11.35
C ALA A 104 -9.01 5.35 -10.34
N GLY A 105 -10.25 5.36 -10.83
CA GLY A 105 -11.45 5.35 -9.99
C GLY A 105 -11.75 3.98 -9.40
N TRP A 106 -11.57 2.95 -10.22
CA TRP A 106 -11.62 1.55 -9.81
C TRP A 106 -10.56 1.27 -8.74
N TYR A 107 -9.31 1.71 -8.97
CA TYR A 107 -8.21 1.51 -8.01
C TYR A 107 -8.49 2.19 -6.68
N ALA A 108 -9.01 3.43 -6.68
CA ALA A 108 -9.39 4.12 -5.46
C ALA A 108 -10.49 3.37 -4.68
N THR A 109 -11.46 2.79 -5.38
CA THR A 109 -12.52 1.96 -4.77
C THR A 109 -11.94 0.70 -4.13
N LEU A 110 -11.10 -0.02 -4.87
CA LEU A 110 -10.44 -1.23 -4.40
C LEU A 110 -9.56 -0.95 -3.17
N ARG A 111 -8.75 0.11 -3.23
CA ARG A 111 -7.89 0.56 -2.13
C ARG A 111 -8.71 0.87 -0.88
N SER A 112 -9.78 1.66 -1.01
CA SER A 112 -10.63 2.03 0.12
C SER A 112 -11.32 0.84 0.78
N MET A 113 -11.62 -0.23 0.03
CA MET A 113 -12.23 -1.45 0.56
C MET A 113 -11.23 -2.31 1.34
N LEU A 114 -9.96 -2.25 0.97
CA LEU A 114 -8.89 -3.00 1.61
C LEU A 114 -8.18 -2.22 2.71
N ASP A 115 -8.21 -0.88 2.69
CA ASP A 115 -7.72 -0.04 3.78
C ASP A 115 -8.59 -0.25 5.03
N ASP A 116 -7.98 -0.19 6.20
CA ASP A 116 -8.68 -0.44 7.46
C ASP A 116 -9.67 0.70 7.78
N ASP A 117 -10.98 0.41 7.81
CA ASP A 117 -11.96 1.29 8.44
C ASP A 117 -11.90 1.11 9.97
N PRO A 118 -11.57 2.15 10.76
CA PRO A 118 -11.54 2.08 12.22
C PRO A 118 -12.87 1.59 12.84
N ASP A 119 -13.99 1.74 12.12
CA ASP A 119 -15.31 1.32 12.59
C ASP A 119 -15.53 -0.20 12.50
N ASP A 120 -14.82 -0.88 11.60
CA ASP A 120 -14.87 -2.34 11.40
C ASP A 120 -13.97 -3.12 12.38
N LEU A 121 -13.12 -2.42 13.13
CA LEU A 121 -12.26 -3.01 14.15
C LEU A 121 -13.08 -3.56 15.33
N THR A 122 -12.74 -4.76 15.80
CA THR A 122 -13.26 -5.26 17.08
C THR A 122 -12.84 -4.33 18.22
N ARG A 123 -13.56 -4.38 19.36
CA ARG A 123 -13.21 -3.56 20.54
C ARG A 123 -11.76 -3.74 21.00
N PHE A 124 -11.23 -4.95 20.84
CA PHE A 124 -9.84 -5.25 21.18
C PHE A 124 -8.87 -4.61 20.20
N GLU A 125 -9.13 -4.67 18.89
CA GLU A 125 -8.28 -4.05 17.87
C GLU A 125 -8.30 -2.53 17.96
N ARG A 126 -9.45 -1.91 18.26
CA ARG A 126 -9.52 -0.47 18.57
C ARG A 126 -8.67 -0.09 19.77
N LEU A 127 -8.59 -0.96 20.78
CA LEU A 127 -7.74 -0.74 21.94
C LEU A 127 -6.26 -0.86 21.57
N LEU A 128 -5.87 -1.80 20.71
CA LEU A 128 -4.50 -1.91 20.19
C LEU A 128 -4.11 -0.71 19.34
N HIS A 129 -5.01 -0.25 18.46
CA HIS A 129 -4.83 0.98 17.69
C HIS A 129 -4.64 2.20 18.59
N GLY A 130 -5.54 2.41 19.54
CA GLY A 130 -5.44 3.52 20.50
C GLY A 130 -4.16 3.43 21.34
N PHE A 131 -3.75 2.22 21.74
CA PHE A 131 -2.49 2.00 22.43
C PHE A 131 -1.29 2.42 21.57
N GLY A 132 -1.25 1.98 20.30
CA GLY A 132 -0.23 2.39 19.33
C GLY A 132 -0.16 3.90 19.16
N TYR A 133 -1.31 4.55 18.96
CA TYR A 133 -1.41 6.00 18.81
C TYR A 133 -0.89 6.77 20.04
N VAL A 134 -1.21 6.32 21.25
CA VAL A 134 -0.69 6.90 22.50
C VAL A 134 0.81 6.67 22.63
N LEU A 135 1.30 5.47 22.31
CA LEU A 135 2.72 5.16 22.37
C LEU A 135 3.52 5.99 21.34
N ALA A 136 2.94 6.24 20.17
CA ALA A 136 3.52 7.09 19.13
C ALA A 136 3.85 8.51 19.63
N HIS A 137 3.02 9.08 20.50
CA HIS A 137 3.27 10.40 21.11
C HIS A 137 4.58 10.44 21.88
N GLY A 138 4.87 9.39 22.66
CA GLY A 138 6.13 9.27 23.39
C GLY A 138 7.29 8.89 22.47
N LEU A 139 7.09 7.85 21.66
CA LEU A 139 8.12 7.29 20.80
C LEU A 139 8.62 8.30 19.77
N PHE A 140 7.74 9.08 19.15
CA PHE A 140 8.09 10.01 18.07
C PHE A 140 8.11 11.48 18.49
N LEU A 141 8.15 11.77 19.80
CA LEU A 141 8.24 13.14 20.32
C LEU A 141 9.44 13.91 19.71
N GLY A 142 9.18 14.94 18.90
CA GLY A 142 10.22 15.73 18.21
C GLY A 142 10.91 15.03 17.03
N ALA A 143 10.40 13.88 16.58
CA ALA A 143 10.81 13.25 15.33
C ALA A 143 9.98 13.86 14.19
N SER A 144 10.62 14.70 13.38
CA SER A 144 9.95 15.46 12.31
C SER A 144 10.49 15.14 10.92
N SER A 145 11.21 14.03 10.76
CA SER A 145 11.83 13.62 9.49
C SER A 145 11.89 12.09 9.40
N PRO A 146 11.77 11.47 8.22
CA PRO A 146 11.79 10.02 8.05
C PRO A 146 12.96 9.33 8.74
N LYS A 147 14.18 9.86 8.58
CA LYS A 147 15.40 9.37 9.25
C LYS A 147 15.31 9.29 10.78
N ARG A 148 14.66 10.28 11.40
CA ARG A 148 14.48 10.29 12.86
C ARG A 148 13.41 9.31 13.30
N VAL A 149 12.32 9.22 12.54
CA VAL A 149 11.22 8.28 12.79
C VAL A 149 11.74 6.84 12.69
N VAL A 150 12.38 6.48 11.58
CA VAL A 150 12.90 5.11 11.37
C VAL A 150 13.94 4.73 12.43
N ARG A 151 14.78 5.67 12.88
CA ARG A 151 15.76 5.40 13.96
C ARG A 151 15.08 5.01 15.27
N ARG A 152 13.95 5.63 15.60
CA ARG A 152 13.18 5.32 16.81
C ARG A 152 12.32 4.08 16.63
N LEU A 153 11.74 3.89 15.45
CA LEU A 153 11.03 2.67 15.08
C LEU A 153 11.93 1.44 15.21
N ARG A 154 13.16 1.50 14.67
CA ARG A 154 14.18 0.45 14.83
C ARG A 154 14.52 0.15 16.29
N LEU A 155 14.51 1.16 17.17
CA LEU A 155 14.72 0.97 18.60
C LEU A 155 13.53 0.27 19.25
N ALA A 156 12.30 0.65 18.89
CA ALA A 156 11.08 -0.02 19.33
C ALA A 156 11.05 -1.49 18.87
N TYR A 157 11.31 -1.76 17.60
CA TYR A 157 11.43 -3.11 17.04
C TYR A 157 12.45 -3.97 17.79
N ARG A 158 13.68 -3.47 18.00
CA ARG A 158 14.69 -4.19 18.78
C ARG A 158 14.26 -4.47 20.23
N SER A 159 13.50 -3.55 20.84
CA SER A 159 13.03 -3.72 22.22
C SER A 159 12.01 -4.86 22.37
N VAL A 160 11.29 -5.18 21.30
CA VAL A 160 10.37 -6.32 21.23
C VAL A 160 10.99 -7.55 20.56
N GLY A 161 12.33 -7.57 20.42
CA GLY A 161 13.06 -8.75 19.94
C GLY A 161 13.07 -8.93 18.42
N VAL A 162 12.64 -7.93 17.65
CA VAL A 162 12.79 -7.94 16.18
C VAL A 162 14.27 -7.75 15.80
N SER A 163 14.77 -8.64 14.94
CA SER A 163 16.13 -8.54 14.39
C SER A 163 16.13 -7.66 13.15
N ILE A 164 16.94 -6.60 13.12
CA ILE A 164 17.06 -5.75 11.93
C ILE A 164 18.13 -6.34 11.01
N ASP A 165 17.72 -6.74 9.81
CA ASP A 165 18.56 -7.44 8.85
C ASP A 165 19.17 -6.49 7.81
N GLY A 166 18.47 -5.41 7.48
CA GLY A 166 18.88 -4.46 6.46
C GLY A 166 18.28 -3.07 6.66
N THR A 167 18.96 -2.07 6.14
CA THR A 167 18.45 -0.69 6.09
C THR A 167 18.85 -0.07 4.77
N ASP A 168 17.91 0.61 4.13
CA ASP A 168 18.17 1.34 2.89
C ASP A 168 17.58 2.75 2.95
N SER A 169 18.14 3.67 2.17
CA SER A 169 17.71 5.06 2.06
C SER A 169 17.78 5.48 0.60
N GLU A 170 16.62 5.62 -0.04
CA GLU A 170 16.50 5.98 -1.44
C GLU A 170 15.40 7.05 -1.60
N ALA A 171 15.67 8.08 -2.41
CA ALA A 171 14.70 9.13 -2.75
C ALA A 171 13.99 9.80 -1.54
N GLY A 172 14.63 9.84 -0.37
CA GLY A 172 14.03 10.43 0.85
C GLY A 172 13.08 9.48 1.60
N ALA A 173 12.92 8.25 1.14
CA ALA A 173 12.32 7.13 1.85
C ALA A 173 13.39 6.33 2.60
N GLU A 174 13.04 5.83 3.78
CA GLU A 174 13.87 4.98 4.62
C GLU A 174 13.24 3.60 4.73
N ARG A 175 13.91 2.57 4.21
CA ARG A 175 13.47 1.17 4.31
C ARG A 175 14.19 0.49 5.48
N THR A 176 13.48 -0.39 6.18
CA THR A 176 14.05 -1.26 7.21
C THR A 176 13.56 -2.68 6.95
N GLU A 177 14.50 -3.60 6.75
CA GLU A 177 14.24 -5.03 6.61
C GLU A 177 14.55 -5.73 7.93
N PHE A 178 13.72 -6.68 8.34
CA PHE A 178 13.82 -7.31 9.64
C PHE A 178 13.14 -8.68 9.71
N THR A 179 13.57 -9.47 10.68
CA THR A 179 12.99 -10.77 11.02
C THR A 179 12.24 -10.65 12.34
N CYS A 180 10.94 -10.95 12.30
CA CYS A 180 10.05 -10.87 13.45
C CYS A 180 10.01 -12.20 14.21
N PRO A 181 10.29 -12.23 15.53
CA PRO A 181 10.25 -13.47 16.32
C PRO A 181 8.83 -14.04 16.46
N TYR A 182 7.81 -13.24 16.11
CA TYR A 182 6.41 -13.60 16.25
C TYR A 182 5.82 -14.32 15.03
N ARG A 183 6.58 -14.47 13.93
CA ARG A 183 6.12 -15.09 12.67
C ARG A 183 5.49 -16.48 12.87
N GLY A 184 6.10 -17.32 13.71
CA GLY A 184 5.64 -18.67 13.99
C GLY A 184 4.62 -18.79 15.13
N VAL A 185 4.29 -17.69 15.81
CA VAL A 185 3.40 -17.73 16.98
C VAL A 185 1.98 -17.99 16.51
N GLY A 186 1.41 -19.11 16.97
CA GLY A 186 0.06 -19.53 16.56
C GLY A 186 -0.01 -20.21 15.19
N ALA A 187 1.12 -20.43 14.52
CA ALA A 187 1.17 -20.97 13.15
C ALA A 187 0.45 -22.31 12.97
N ARG A 188 0.43 -23.16 14.01
CA ARG A 188 -0.27 -24.45 13.98
C ARG A 188 -1.79 -24.34 13.94
N ILE A 189 -2.35 -23.18 14.31
CA ILE A 189 -3.80 -23.00 14.49
C ILE A 189 -4.36 -21.96 13.51
N TYR A 190 -3.61 -20.88 13.26
CA TYR A 190 -4.09 -19.73 12.50
C TYR A 190 -3.25 -19.42 11.24
N GLY A 191 -2.28 -20.27 10.91
CA GLY A 191 -1.30 -20.00 9.85
C GLY A 191 -0.14 -19.13 10.32
N GLU A 192 0.97 -19.19 9.58
CA GLU A 192 2.12 -18.32 9.86
C GLU A 192 1.71 -16.85 9.74
N LYS A 193 2.41 -15.97 10.47
CA LYS A 193 2.24 -14.52 10.46
C LYS A 193 0.92 -13.96 11.00
N TRP A 194 -0.08 -14.78 11.30
CA TRP A 194 -1.38 -14.28 11.78
C TRP A 194 -1.25 -13.33 12.96
N VAL A 195 -0.49 -13.69 14.00
CA VAL A 195 -0.32 -12.81 15.17
C VAL A 195 0.35 -11.48 14.80
N CYS A 196 1.36 -11.48 13.94
CA CYS A 196 2.01 -10.23 13.55
C CYS A 196 1.12 -9.38 12.64
N HIS A 197 0.62 -9.95 11.53
CA HIS A 197 -0.05 -9.16 10.49
C HIS A 197 -1.53 -8.85 10.78
N GLU A 198 -2.19 -9.61 11.65
CA GLU A 198 -3.60 -9.34 12.01
C GLU A 198 -3.73 -8.59 13.35
N LYS A 199 -2.84 -8.85 14.32
CA LYS A 199 -2.95 -8.26 15.67
C LYS A 199 -1.88 -7.23 16.00
N LEU A 200 -0.60 -7.51 15.76
CA LEU A 200 0.45 -6.54 16.07
C LEU A 200 0.41 -5.33 15.13
N ASP A 201 0.02 -5.55 13.86
CA ASP A 201 -0.19 -4.46 12.90
C ASP A 201 -1.20 -3.41 13.40
N ARG A 202 -2.16 -3.79 14.26
CA ARG A 202 -3.11 -2.83 14.85
C ARG A 202 -2.41 -1.80 15.75
N VAL A 203 -1.29 -2.15 16.36
CA VAL A 203 -0.47 -1.19 17.12
C VAL A 203 0.27 -0.26 16.15
N ASP A 204 0.83 -0.82 15.07
CA ASP A 204 1.51 -0.04 14.03
C ASP A 204 0.53 0.90 13.30
N ASP A 205 -0.74 0.53 13.11
CA ASP A 205 -1.80 1.39 12.57
C ASP A 205 -1.98 2.67 13.40
N GLY A 206 -1.83 2.56 14.72
CA GLY A 206 -1.82 3.73 15.61
C GLY A 206 -0.62 4.66 15.32
N TYR A 207 0.54 4.10 14.94
CA TYR A 207 1.69 4.90 14.50
C TYR A 207 1.43 5.54 13.14
N VAL A 208 0.82 4.80 12.20
CA VAL A 208 0.42 5.32 10.88
C VAL A 208 -0.46 6.56 11.04
N THR A 209 -1.52 6.47 11.85
CA THR A 209 -2.41 7.61 12.12
C THR A 209 -1.64 8.79 12.71
N TYR A 210 -0.83 8.57 13.74
CA TYR A 210 -0.07 9.64 14.40
C TYR A 210 0.95 10.33 13.47
N LEU A 211 1.64 9.55 12.63
CA LEU A 211 2.68 10.04 11.73
C LEU A 211 2.07 10.76 10.51
N GLY A 212 0.95 10.25 9.99
CA GLY A 212 0.20 10.88 8.90
C GLY A 212 -0.28 12.30 9.25
N GLU A 213 -0.81 12.50 10.45
CA GLU A 213 -1.16 13.84 10.98
C GLU A 213 0.00 14.85 10.97
N ARG A 214 1.25 14.36 10.86
CA ARG A 214 2.50 15.15 10.93
C ARG A 214 3.25 15.17 9.60
N GLY A 215 2.60 14.72 8.52
CA GLY A 215 3.18 14.72 7.19
C GLY A 215 4.34 13.74 7.05
N ILE A 216 4.21 12.55 7.65
CA ILE A 216 5.12 11.42 7.49
C ILE A 216 4.31 10.22 7.04
N ASP A 217 4.62 9.70 5.86
CA ASP A 217 4.07 8.44 5.36
C ASP A 217 4.87 7.29 5.97
N TYR A 218 4.20 6.47 6.79
CA TYR A 218 4.78 5.27 7.36
C TYR A 218 3.99 4.07 6.86
N GLN A 219 4.66 3.21 6.11
CA GLN A 219 4.12 1.93 5.67
C GLN A 219 4.51 0.87 6.71
N ARG A 220 3.49 0.26 7.31
CA ARG A 220 3.60 -0.83 8.28
C ARG A 220 4.35 -2.04 7.69
N PRO A 221 4.81 -3.00 8.52
CA PRO A 221 5.49 -4.21 8.06
C PRO A 221 4.80 -4.92 6.87
N ARG A 222 5.55 -5.25 5.82
CA ARG A 222 5.15 -6.05 4.64
C ARG A 222 6.10 -7.25 4.49
N ASP A 223 5.65 -8.35 3.88
CA ASP A 223 6.54 -9.52 3.66
C ASP A 223 7.46 -9.28 2.46
N CYS A 224 8.60 -9.96 2.38
CA CYS A 224 9.33 -10.07 1.12
C CYS A 224 8.97 -11.41 0.46
N ASP A 225 8.55 -11.39 -0.81
CA ASP A 225 8.21 -12.56 -1.62
C ASP A 225 9.13 -13.77 -1.32
N GLY A 226 8.56 -14.78 -0.66
CA GLY A 226 9.24 -16.06 -0.38
C GLY A 226 10.37 -16.01 0.65
N SER A 227 10.48 -14.95 1.44
CA SER A 227 11.52 -14.78 2.47
C SER A 227 10.96 -14.80 3.90
N GLU A 228 11.81 -15.10 4.89
CA GLU A 228 11.46 -14.99 6.32
C GLU A 228 11.47 -13.54 6.84
N ARG A 229 11.94 -12.60 6.02
CA ARG A 229 12.12 -11.19 6.35
C ARG A 229 10.93 -10.36 5.89
N CYS A 230 10.53 -9.43 6.76
CA CYS A 230 9.59 -8.37 6.48
C CYS A 230 10.34 -7.05 6.24
N TYR A 231 9.65 -6.04 5.72
CA TYR A 231 10.17 -4.68 5.63
C TYR A 231 9.14 -3.63 5.99
N SER A 232 9.59 -2.45 6.40
CA SER A 232 8.75 -1.26 6.59
C SER A 232 9.42 -0.07 5.91
N THR A 233 8.63 0.92 5.47
CA THR A 233 9.15 2.13 4.85
C THR A 233 8.62 3.38 5.54
N VAL A 234 9.46 4.41 5.64
CA VAL A 234 9.08 5.72 6.16
C VAL A 234 9.53 6.78 5.16
N ALA A 235 8.61 7.62 4.69
CA ALA A 235 8.89 8.74 3.79
C ALA A 235 8.25 10.03 4.33
N ARG A 236 8.59 11.16 3.70
CA ARG A 236 7.80 12.38 3.91
C ARG A 236 6.45 12.15 3.27
N ASP A 237 5.39 12.46 4.01
CA ASP A 237 4.09 12.60 3.36
C ASP A 237 4.18 13.83 2.44
N GLY A 238 3.68 13.64 1.24
CA GLY A 238 3.76 14.61 0.17
C GLY A 238 2.97 14.07 -1.01
N PRO A 239 2.46 14.94 -1.89
CA PRO A 239 1.78 14.50 -3.09
C PRO A 239 2.83 14.02 -4.09
N GLU A 240 3.50 12.91 -3.79
CA GLU A 240 4.00 12.10 -4.87
C GLU A 240 2.76 11.60 -5.61
N LEU A 241 2.52 12.19 -6.77
CA LEU A 241 1.37 11.88 -7.60
C LEU A 241 1.83 10.79 -8.55
N TRP A 242 1.07 9.70 -8.56
CA TRP A 242 1.31 8.58 -9.43
C TRP A 242 -0.01 8.13 -10.01
N TRP A 243 -0.09 7.82 -11.29
CA TRP A 243 -1.21 7.05 -11.82
C TRP A 243 -0.93 5.55 -11.58
N PRO A 244 -1.90 4.70 -11.17
CA PRO A 244 -3.34 4.97 -10.98
C PRO A 244 -3.73 5.49 -9.59
N LYS A 245 -2.77 5.76 -8.69
CA LYS A 245 -3.00 6.23 -7.31
C LYS A 245 -3.62 7.66 -7.23
N THR A 246 -3.58 8.41 -8.34
CA THR A 246 -4.11 9.77 -8.46
C THR A 246 -5.60 9.73 -8.75
N ALA A 247 -6.40 10.48 -8.00
CA ALA A 247 -7.86 10.49 -8.15
C ALA A 247 -8.31 10.81 -9.60
N PRO A 248 -9.43 10.22 -10.09
CA PRO A 248 -9.91 10.44 -11.46
C PRO A 248 -10.13 11.90 -11.83
N ALA A 249 -10.64 12.70 -10.89
CA ALA A 249 -10.83 14.13 -11.09
C ALA A 249 -9.50 14.86 -11.33
N ALA A 250 -8.43 14.43 -10.66
CA ALA A 250 -7.09 14.95 -10.84
C ALA A 250 -6.42 14.45 -12.13
N VAL A 251 -6.80 13.26 -12.64
CA VAL A 251 -6.38 12.81 -13.99
C VAL A 251 -7.01 13.72 -15.06
N ARG A 252 -8.31 14.02 -14.93
CA ARG A 252 -9.09 14.83 -15.89
C ARG A 252 -8.84 16.33 -15.76
N ALA A 253 -8.42 16.81 -14.59
CA ALA A 253 -8.01 18.18 -14.37
C ALA A 253 -6.67 18.41 -15.07
N ARG A 254 -6.73 18.80 -16.35
CA ARG A 254 -5.58 19.12 -17.20
C ARG A 254 -4.65 20.10 -16.47
N TRP A 255 -3.52 19.61 -15.99
CA TRP A 255 -2.50 20.33 -15.20
C TRP A 255 -1.66 21.30 -16.02
#